data_AF-A0A124F2G7-F1
#
_entry.id   AF-A0A124F2G7-F1
#
_cell.length_a   1.000
_cell.length_b   1.000
_cell.length_c   1.000
_cell.angle_alpha   90.00
_cell.angle_beta   90.00
_cell.angle_gamma   90.00
#
_symmetry.space_group_name_H-M   'P 1'
#
loop_
_entity.id
_entity.type
_entity.pdbx_description
1 polymer ?
#
loop_
_entity_poly.entity_id
_entity_poly.type
_entity_poly.pdbx_seq_one_letter_code
_entity_poly.pdbx_strand_id
1 'polypeptide(L)'
;MSIKKLYYYFFYKICKSIIYTSAPFGNFLINFKAGFVLIVLQIWSFLSIINYYTFLTGNPVELSISMPIMYVPLIVIIGFNYYTLDYLDSWKKYNQEFDQLPKNKNRIGSWIAALIVLIIIMNFIVSFYCLDQKARKDQVGPYAPEIVAKERREDSLQKAQQIEKLKKIYGEDKK
;
A
#
# COMPACT_ATOMS: atom_id res chain seq x y z
N MET A 1 -1.82 -27.64 7.10
CA MET A 1 -2.65 -26.88 6.13
C MET A 1 -1.81 -26.66 4.88
N SER A 2 -2.29 -27.02 3.68
CA SER A 2 -1.54 -26.74 2.44
C SER A 2 -1.55 -25.23 2.17
N ILE A 3 -0.50 -24.71 1.52
CA ILE A 3 -0.36 -23.29 1.13
C ILE A 3 -1.59 -22.82 0.34
N LYS A 4 -2.13 -23.66 -0.54
CA LYS A 4 -3.37 -23.38 -1.29
C LYS A 4 -4.55 -23.11 -0.36
N LYS A 5 -4.72 -23.94 0.67
CA LYS A 5 -5.81 -23.83 1.64
C LYS A 5 -5.64 -22.59 2.53
N LEU A 6 -4.41 -22.22 2.86
CA LEU A 6 -4.12 -20.97 3.59
C LEU A 6 -4.48 -19.74 2.76
N TYR A 7 -4.09 -19.72 1.48
CA TYR A 7 -4.44 -18.64 0.55
C TYR A 7 -5.95 -18.47 0.42
N TYR A 8 -6.69 -19.55 0.17
CA TYR A 8 -8.16 -19.49 0.10
C TYR A 8 -8.82 -19.13 1.43
N TYR A 9 -8.24 -19.55 2.56
CA TYR A 9 -8.73 -19.15 3.88
C TYR A 9 -8.54 -17.65 4.11
N PHE A 10 -7.39 -17.10 3.73
CA PHE A 10 -7.12 -15.67 3.81
C PHE A 10 -8.06 -14.87 2.92
N PHE A 11 -8.27 -15.29 1.67
CA PHE A 11 -9.27 -14.71 0.76
C PHE A 11 -10.68 -14.73 1.37
N TYR A 12 -11.10 -15.88 1.90
CA TYR A 12 -12.38 -16.03 2.59
C TYR A 12 -12.56 -15.03 3.73
N LYS A 13 -11.51 -14.80 4.52
CA LYS A 13 -11.54 -13.82 5.62
C LYS A 13 -11.69 -12.39 5.12
N ILE A 14 -11.02 -12.03 4.03
CA ILE A 14 -11.20 -10.73 3.39
C ILE A 14 -12.65 -10.58 2.90
N CYS A 15 -13.21 -11.59 2.23
CA CYS A 15 -14.62 -11.57 1.81
C CYS A 15 -15.58 -11.34 2.99
N LYS A 16 -15.43 -12.07 4.10
CA LYS A 16 -16.27 -11.90 5.29
C LYS A 16 -16.07 -10.53 5.96
N SER A 17 -14.85 -10.01 5.97
CA SER A 17 -14.57 -8.66 6.47
C SER A 17 -15.26 -7.59 5.61
N ILE A 18 -15.21 -7.75 4.28
CA ILE A 18 -15.87 -6.84 3.35
C ILE A 18 -17.38 -6.89 3.57
N ILE A 19 -17.99 -8.07 3.67
CA ILE A 19 -19.42 -8.24 3.97
C ILE A 19 -19.81 -7.47 5.24
N TYR A 20 -19.02 -7.60 6.30
CA TYR A 20 -19.26 -6.91 7.57
C TYR A 20 -19.24 -5.38 7.38
N THR A 21 -18.27 -4.85 6.62
CA THR A 21 -18.17 -3.40 6.35
C THR A 21 -19.14 -2.89 5.28
N SER A 22 -19.58 -3.74 4.35
CA SER A 22 -20.44 -3.38 3.22
C SER A 22 -21.93 -3.58 3.49
N ALA A 23 -22.30 -3.97 4.71
CA ALA A 23 -23.70 -4.10 5.14
C ALA A 23 -24.62 -2.92 4.75
N PRO A 24 -24.17 -1.64 4.71
CA PRO A 24 -25.02 -0.53 4.26
C PRO A 24 -25.17 -0.41 2.73
N PHE A 25 -24.27 -1.01 1.94
CA PHE A 25 -24.16 -0.80 0.49
C PHE A 25 -24.54 -2.03 -0.36
N GLY A 26 -25.07 -3.08 0.29
CA GLY A 26 -25.47 -4.33 -0.37
C GLY A 26 -24.31 -5.27 -0.71
N ASN A 27 -24.64 -6.52 -1.03
CA ASN A 27 -23.70 -7.61 -1.24
C ASN A 27 -23.12 -7.68 -2.67
N PHE A 28 -23.16 -6.57 -3.42
CA PHE A 28 -22.73 -6.57 -4.81
C PHE A 28 -21.19 -6.59 -4.92
N LEU A 29 -20.67 -7.47 -5.79
CA LEU A 29 -19.24 -7.59 -6.14
C LEU A 29 -18.29 -7.85 -4.97
N ILE A 30 -18.73 -8.51 -3.89
CA ILE A 30 -17.87 -8.83 -2.73
C ILE A 30 -16.60 -9.58 -3.16
N ASN A 31 -16.75 -10.59 -4.03
CA ASN A 31 -15.63 -11.41 -4.48
C ASN A 31 -14.61 -10.59 -5.26
N PHE A 32 -15.10 -9.70 -6.13
CA PHE A 32 -14.25 -8.79 -6.90
C PHE A 32 -13.51 -7.81 -5.98
N LYS A 33 -14.20 -7.21 -4.99
CA LYS A 33 -13.57 -6.32 -4.00
C LYS A 33 -12.50 -7.06 -3.20
N ALA A 34 -12.77 -8.29 -2.77
CA ALA A 34 -11.81 -9.10 -2.04
C ALA A 34 -10.59 -9.48 -2.90
N GLY A 35 -10.82 -9.84 -4.16
CA GLY A 35 -9.75 -10.15 -5.12
C GLY A 35 -8.86 -8.93 -5.37
N PHE A 36 -9.48 -7.76 -5.52
CA PHE A 36 -8.76 -6.49 -5.66
C PHE A 36 -7.89 -6.19 -4.43
N VAL A 37 -8.42 -6.37 -3.21
CA VAL A 37 -7.64 -6.20 -1.98
C VAL A 37 -6.44 -7.15 -1.94
N LEU A 38 -6.61 -8.42 -2.34
CA LEU A 38 -5.48 -9.35 -2.42
C LEU A 38 -4.40 -8.89 -3.40
N ILE A 39 -4.80 -8.43 -4.59
CA ILE A 39 -3.87 -7.91 -5.59
C ILE A 39 -3.10 -6.72 -5.04
N VAL A 40 -3.78 -5.77 -4.39
CA VAL A 40 -3.13 -4.59 -3.77
C VAL A 40 -2.11 -5.01 -2.71
N LEU A 41 -2.46 -5.96 -1.83
CA LEU A 41 -1.55 -6.44 -0.79
C LEU A 41 -0.32 -7.15 -1.37
N GLN A 42 -0.48 -7.89 -2.48
CA GLN A 42 0.62 -8.53 -3.18
C GLN A 42 1.52 -7.51 -3.87
N ILE A 43 0.95 -6.47 -4.48
CA ILE A 43 1.69 -5.35 -5.08
C ILE A 43 2.51 -4.62 -4.01
N TRP A 44 1.91 -4.28 -2.87
CA TRP A 44 2.64 -3.65 -1.76
C TRP A 44 3.79 -4.52 -1.28
N SER A 45 3.57 -5.83 -1.10
CA SER A 45 4.63 -6.76 -0.72
C SER A 45 5.76 -6.81 -1.75
N PHE A 46 5.43 -6.81 -3.04
CA PHE A 46 6.41 -6.80 -4.14
C PHE A 46 7.22 -5.51 -4.17
N LEU A 47 6.57 -4.35 -4.07
CA LEU A 47 7.23 -3.04 -4.02
C LEU A 47 8.12 -2.91 -2.78
N SER A 48 7.70 -3.41 -1.62
CA SER A 48 8.54 -3.44 -0.42
C SER A 48 9.86 -4.18 -0.66
N ILE A 49 9.82 -5.32 -1.36
CA ILE A 49 11.03 -6.09 -1.68
C ILE A 49 11.99 -5.27 -2.55
N ILE A 50 11.48 -4.56 -3.57
CA ILE A 50 12.31 -3.70 -4.43
C ILE A 50 12.92 -2.56 -3.63
N ASN A 51 12.14 -1.92 -2.76
CA ASN A 51 12.60 -0.85 -1.90
C ASN A 51 13.73 -1.32 -0.97
N TYR A 52 13.57 -2.49 -0.34
CA TYR A 52 14.63 -3.07 0.50
C TYR A 52 15.86 -3.47 -0.29
N TYR A 53 15.71 -4.05 -1.50
CA TYR A 53 16.83 -4.36 -2.38
C TYR A 53 17.63 -3.10 -2.71
N THR A 54 16.95 -2.02 -3.08
CA THR A 54 17.57 -0.72 -3.39
C THR A 54 18.27 -0.13 -2.18
N PHE A 55 17.65 -0.22 -1.00
CA PHE A 55 18.24 0.25 0.25
C PHE A 55 19.54 -0.50 0.58
N LEU A 56 19.51 -1.84 0.57
CA LEU A 56 20.62 -2.71 0.95
C LEU A 56 21.79 -2.68 -0.03
N THR A 57 21.52 -2.68 -1.34
CA THR A 57 22.57 -2.86 -2.36
C THR A 57 23.23 -1.57 -2.83
N GLY A 58 22.62 -0.41 -2.58
CA GLY A 58 23.11 0.82 -3.22
C GLY A 58 22.38 1.14 -4.52
N ASN A 59 21.94 0.12 -5.26
CA ASN A 59 21.56 0.25 -6.66
C ASN A 59 20.08 0.60 -6.82
N PRO A 60 19.74 1.78 -7.37
CA PRO A 60 18.35 2.14 -7.64
C PRO A 60 17.77 1.22 -8.72
N VAL A 61 16.62 0.62 -8.42
CA VAL A 61 15.84 -0.09 -9.42
C VAL A 61 14.94 0.92 -10.14
N GLU A 62 15.04 0.96 -11.47
CA GLU A 62 14.17 1.81 -12.28
C GLU A 62 12.74 1.26 -12.30
N LEU A 63 11.81 1.96 -11.63
CA LEU A 63 10.41 1.60 -11.50
C LEU A 63 9.54 2.23 -12.60
N SER A 64 9.92 2.07 -13.87
CA SER A 64 9.12 2.52 -15.01
C SER A 64 8.11 1.44 -15.43
N ILE A 65 6.89 1.85 -15.84
CA ILE A 65 5.83 0.93 -16.32
C ILE A 65 6.31 0.12 -17.54
N SER A 66 7.22 0.68 -18.32
CA SER A 66 7.82 0.02 -19.50
C SER A 66 8.87 -1.03 -19.14
N MET A 67 9.33 -1.10 -17.88
CA MET A 67 10.36 -2.04 -17.48
C MET A 67 9.78 -3.42 -17.18
N PRO A 68 10.39 -4.52 -17.68
CA PRO A 68 9.92 -5.89 -17.42
C PRO A 68 9.76 -6.22 -15.95
N ILE A 69 10.62 -5.65 -15.10
CA ILE A 69 10.56 -5.84 -13.65
C ILE A 69 9.26 -5.32 -13.03
N MET A 70 8.55 -4.40 -13.68
CA MET A 70 7.26 -3.89 -13.24
C MET A 70 6.10 -4.70 -13.81
N TYR A 71 6.01 -4.83 -15.14
CA TYR A 71 4.82 -5.43 -15.76
C TYR A 71 4.79 -6.96 -15.67
N VAL A 72 5.94 -7.66 -15.68
CA VAL A 72 5.97 -9.13 -15.60
C VAL A 72 5.40 -9.62 -14.26
N PRO A 73 5.84 -9.11 -13.08
CA PRO A 73 5.26 -9.52 -11.80
C PRO A 73 3.79 -9.14 -11.67
N LEU A 74 3.38 -7.99 -12.20
CA LEU A 74 1.97 -7.58 -12.20
C LEU A 74 1.10 -8.55 -13.00
N ILE A 75 1.54 -8.95 -14.21
CA ILE A 75 0.82 -9.94 -15.03
C ILE A 75 0.75 -11.28 -14.30
N VAL A 76 1.84 -11.72 -13.67
CA VAL A 76 1.86 -12.97 -12.89
C VAL A 76 0.90 -12.90 -11.71
N ILE A 77 0.89 -11.79 -10.96
CA ILE A 77 -0.02 -11.56 -9.84
C ILE A 77 -1.48 -11.59 -10.32
N ILE A 78 -1.82 -10.79 -11.32
CA ILE A 78 -3.20 -10.69 -11.82
C ILE A 78 -3.65 -12.03 -12.42
N GLY A 79 -2.82 -12.64 -13.27
CA GLY A 79 -3.10 -13.92 -13.91
C GLY A 79 -3.26 -15.05 -12.91
N PHE A 80 -2.42 -15.10 -11.87
CA PHE A 80 -2.55 -16.10 -10.80
C PHE A 80 -3.85 -15.93 -10.00
N ASN A 81 -4.20 -14.70 -9.60
CA ASN A 81 -5.44 -14.46 -8.87
C ASN A 81 -6.67 -14.76 -9.75
N TYR A 82 -6.66 -14.34 -11.01
CA TYR A 82 -7.74 -14.64 -11.96
C TYR A 82 -7.92 -16.15 -12.16
N TYR A 83 -6.82 -16.87 -12.42
CA TYR A 83 -6.86 -18.32 -12.61
C TYR A 83 -7.39 -19.06 -11.37
N THR A 84 -6.96 -18.66 -10.18
CA THR A 84 -7.30 -19.36 -8.93
C THR A 84 -8.65 -18.97 -8.33
N LEU A 85 -9.09 -17.72 -8.50
CA LEU A 85 -10.32 -17.18 -7.92
C LEU A 85 -11.49 -17.20 -8.92
N ASP A 86 -11.26 -16.80 -10.17
CA ASP A 86 -12.36 -16.66 -11.15
C ASP A 86 -12.51 -17.90 -12.04
N TYR A 87 -11.41 -18.45 -12.56
CA TYR A 87 -11.47 -19.57 -13.51
C TYR A 87 -11.70 -20.93 -12.84
N LEU A 88 -10.92 -21.26 -11.81
CA LEU A 88 -11.02 -22.57 -11.16
C LEU A 88 -12.21 -22.70 -10.19
N ASP A 89 -12.75 -21.56 -9.73
CA ASP A 89 -13.86 -21.48 -8.76
C ASP A 89 -13.66 -22.32 -7.47
N SER A 90 -12.44 -22.82 -7.24
CA SER A 90 -12.14 -23.81 -6.21
C SER A 90 -12.30 -23.22 -4.82
N TRP A 91 -12.16 -21.90 -4.69
CA TRP A 91 -12.42 -21.16 -3.47
C TRP A 91 -13.86 -21.31 -2.98
N LYS A 92 -14.86 -21.52 -3.87
CA LYS A 92 -16.27 -21.71 -3.48
C LYS A 92 -16.48 -22.99 -2.67
N LYS A 93 -15.78 -24.07 -3.05
CA LYS A 93 -15.80 -25.34 -2.30
C LYS A 93 -15.18 -25.16 -0.91
N TYR A 94 -14.05 -24.46 -0.83
CA TYR A 94 -13.42 -24.14 0.46
C TYR A 94 -14.27 -23.21 1.32
N ASN A 95 -15.02 -22.28 0.72
CA ASN A 95 -15.90 -21.36 1.43
C ASN A 95 -16.97 -22.11 2.23
N GLN A 96 -17.62 -23.12 1.63
CA GLN A 96 -18.57 -23.99 2.31
C GLN A 96 -17.93 -24.75 3.47
N GLU A 97 -16.70 -25.26 3.28
CA GLU A 97 -15.94 -25.94 4.33
C GLU A 97 -15.58 -24.98 5.49
N PHE A 98 -15.22 -23.74 5.18
CA PHE A 98 -14.84 -22.74 6.18
C PHE A 98 -16.02 -22.13 6.93
N ASP A 99 -17.21 -22.07 6.33
CA ASP A 99 -18.44 -21.64 7.01
C ASP A 99 -18.87 -22.64 8.09
N GLN A 100 -18.50 -23.92 7.96
CA GLN A 100 -18.79 -24.96 8.96
C GLN A 100 -17.83 -24.96 10.17
N LEU A 101 -16.81 -24.07 10.18
CA LEU A 101 -15.85 -24.01 11.28
C LEU A 101 -16.50 -23.46 12.57
N PRO A 102 -16.15 -24.01 13.75
CA PRO A 102 -16.69 -23.53 15.02
C PRO A 102 -16.34 -22.06 15.25
N LYS A 103 -17.29 -21.30 15.84
CA LYS A 103 -17.21 -19.84 16.04
C LYS A 103 -15.88 -19.38 16.65
N ASN A 104 -15.34 -20.13 17.61
CA ASN A 104 -14.06 -19.82 18.27
C ASN A 104 -12.87 -19.85 17.28
N LYS A 105 -12.79 -20.88 16.43
CA LYS A 105 -11.76 -20.99 15.39
C LYS A 105 -11.93 -19.90 14.33
N ASN A 106 -13.18 -19.56 14.00
CA ASN A 106 -13.47 -18.49 13.06
C ASN A 106 -12.97 -17.13 13.59
N ARG A 107 -13.19 -16.82 14.88
CA ARG A 107 -12.73 -15.56 15.49
C ARG A 107 -11.20 -15.43 15.48
N ILE A 108 -10.49 -16.50 15.84
CA ILE A 108 -9.01 -16.52 15.83
C ILE A 108 -8.49 -16.28 14.40
N GLY A 109 -9.05 -16.98 13.42
CA GLY A 109 -8.63 -16.82 12.02
C GLY A 109 -8.89 -15.42 11.46
N SER A 110 -9.94 -14.72 11.91
CA SER A 110 -10.18 -13.32 11.53
C SER A 110 -9.11 -12.39 12.10
N TRP A 111 -8.73 -12.57 13.37
CA TRP A 111 -7.63 -11.81 13.98
C TRP A 111 -6.29 -12.07 13.29
N ILE A 112 -6.00 -13.32 12.93
CA ILE A 112 -4.79 -13.67 12.19
C ILE A 112 -4.77 -12.98 10.82
N ALA A 113 -5.88 -13.02 10.07
CA ALA A 113 -5.96 -12.34 8.78
C ALA A 113 -5.75 -10.82 8.91
N ALA A 114 -6.38 -10.19 9.90
CA ALA A 114 -6.19 -8.76 10.18
C ALA A 114 -4.72 -8.43 10.52
N LEU A 115 -4.07 -9.28 11.34
CA LEU A 115 -2.66 -9.12 11.69
C LEU A 115 -1.75 -9.23 10.47
N ILE A 116 -2.00 -10.19 9.56
CA ILE A 116 -1.23 -10.34 8.31
C ILE A 116 -1.34 -9.08 7.45
N VAL A 117 -2.55 -8.56 7.24
CA VAL A 117 -2.78 -7.33 6.48
C VAL A 117 -2.02 -6.16 7.09
N LEU A 118 -2.11 -6.01 8.41
CA LEU A 118 -1.45 -4.93 9.16
C LEU A 118 0.08 -5.04 9.09
N ILE A 119 0.65 -6.25 9.14
CA ILE A 119 2.08 -6.48 8.93
C ILE A 119 2.50 -6.06 7.51
N ILE A 120 1.75 -6.41 6.47
CA ILE A 120 2.05 -6.03 5.08
C ILE A 120 2.04 -4.51 4.93
N ILE A 121 1.05 -3.81 5.48
CA ILE A 121 0.96 -2.35 5.43
C ILE A 121 2.13 -1.70 6.15
N MET A 122 2.44 -2.13 7.38
CA MET A 122 3.57 -1.58 8.12
C MET A 122 4.90 -1.85 7.41
N ASN A 123 5.08 -3.05 6.87
CA ASN A 123 6.26 -3.39 6.07
C ASN A 123 6.41 -2.46 4.85
N PHE A 124 5.32 -2.19 4.15
CA PHE A 124 5.29 -1.26 3.02
C PHE A 124 5.69 0.15 3.42
N ILE A 125 5.12 0.68 4.51
CA ILE A 125 5.49 2.02 5.03
C ILE A 125 6.98 2.07 5.43
N VAL A 126 7.46 1.06 6.15
CA VAL A 126 8.87 0.98 6.58
C VAL A 126 9.80 0.90 5.36
N SER A 127 9.41 0.21 4.30
CA SER A 127 10.21 0.12 3.08
C SER A 127 10.45 1.50 2.43
N PHE A 128 9.44 2.37 2.42
CA PHE A 128 9.59 3.75 1.95
C PHE A 128 10.41 4.60 2.92
N TYR A 129 10.23 4.41 4.23
CA TYR A 129 11.05 5.11 5.22
C TYR A 129 12.55 4.82 5.02
N CYS A 130 12.92 3.55 4.74
CA CYS A 130 14.30 3.19 4.42
C CYS A 130 14.83 3.91 3.17
N LEU A 131 14.01 4.02 2.12
CA LEU A 131 14.37 4.77 0.92
C LEU A 131 14.53 6.27 1.19
N ASP A 132 13.61 6.88 1.94
CA ASP A 132 13.69 8.30 2.30
C ASP A 132 14.94 8.60 3.13
N GLN A 133 15.24 7.75 4.13
CA GLN A 133 16.44 7.87 4.95
C GLN A 133 17.71 7.81 4.10
N LYS A 134 17.74 6.94 3.10
CA LYS A 134 18.85 6.84 2.16
C LYS A 134 18.95 8.07 1.26
N ALA A 135 17.84 8.52 0.68
CA ALA A 135 17.82 9.73 -0.16
C ALA A 135 18.31 10.98 0.59
N ARG A 136 17.97 11.12 1.89
CA ARG A 136 18.52 12.17 2.77
C ARG A 136 20.03 12.08 2.92
N LYS A 137 20.54 10.86 3.18
CA LYS A 137 21.97 10.61 3.37
C LYS A 137 22.76 10.93 2.10
N ASP A 138 22.22 10.54 0.95
CA ASP A 138 22.87 10.69 -0.35
C ASP A 138 22.63 12.10 -0.96
N GLN A 139 21.82 12.94 -0.30
CA GLN A 139 21.43 14.29 -0.78
C GLN A 139 20.89 14.28 -2.21
N VAL A 140 19.99 13.33 -2.50
CA VAL A 140 19.36 13.18 -3.81
C VAL A 140 17.84 13.39 -3.73
N GLY A 141 17.22 13.63 -4.89
CA GLY A 141 15.80 13.91 -4.96
C GLY A 141 15.44 15.18 -4.18
N PRO A 142 14.42 15.17 -3.29
CA PRO A 142 13.96 16.37 -2.59
C PRO A 142 15.02 16.97 -1.64
N TYR A 143 16.05 16.20 -1.29
CA TYR A 143 17.14 16.64 -0.42
C TYR A 143 18.36 17.17 -1.17
N ALA A 144 18.29 17.25 -2.51
CA ALA A 144 19.36 17.82 -3.32
C ALA A 144 19.64 19.28 -2.91
N PRO A 145 20.91 19.70 -2.75
CA PRO A 145 21.24 21.03 -2.24
C PRO A 145 20.63 22.16 -3.06
N GLU A 146 20.52 21.98 -4.37
CA GLU A 146 19.88 22.93 -5.29
C GLU A 146 18.39 23.11 -5.03
N ILE A 147 17.67 22.02 -4.75
CA ILE A 147 16.23 22.02 -4.47
C ILE A 147 15.99 22.66 -3.09
N VAL A 148 16.73 22.23 -2.08
CA VAL A 148 16.65 22.77 -0.72
C VAL A 148 16.97 24.26 -0.69
N ALA A 149 17.98 24.71 -1.46
CA ALA A 149 18.33 26.12 -1.55
C ALA A 149 17.27 26.95 -2.30
N LYS A 150 16.57 26.35 -3.27
CA LYS A 150 15.46 27.00 -3.99
C LYS A 150 14.23 27.13 -3.08
N GLU A 151 13.84 26.05 -2.42
CA GLU A 151 12.71 26.03 -1.47
C GLU A 151 12.93 27.03 -0.34
N ARG A 152 14.13 27.09 0.24
CA ARG A 152 14.47 28.09 1.27
C ARG A 152 14.33 29.54 0.78
N ARG A 153 14.66 29.82 -0.49
CA ARG A 153 14.48 31.16 -1.08
C ARG A 153 13.00 31.49 -1.25
N GLU A 154 12.22 30.56 -1.77
CA GLU A 154 10.78 30.72 -1.97
C GLU A 154 10.05 30.95 -0.63
N ASP A 155 10.37 30.15 0.40
CA ASP A 155 9.85 30.34 1.76
C ASP A 155 10.21 31.71 2.35
N SER A 156 11.44 32.17 2.12
CA SER A 156 11.89 33.49 2.60
C SER A 156 11.13 34.62 1.90
N LEU A 157 10.90 34.50 0.59
CA LEU A 157 10.11 35.44 -0.19
C LEU A 157 8.64 35.47 0.25
N GLN A 158 8.02 34.31 0.46
CA GLN A 158 6.65 34.23 0.95
C GLN A 158 6.49 34.86 2.33
N LYS A 159 7.42 34.59 3.25
CA LYS A 159 7.43 35.23 4.58
C LYS A 159 7.58 36.75 4.47
N ALA A 160 8.47 37.24 3.60
CA ALA A 160 8.64 38.68 3.39
C ALA A 160 7.36 39.33 2.84
N GLN A 161 6.72 38.72 1.84
CA GLN A 161 5.44 39.19 1.29
C GLN A 161 4.31 39.17 2.33
N GLN A 162 4.27 38.14 3.17
CA GLN A 162 3.29 38.06 4.25
C GLN A 162 3.50 39.19 5.27
N ILE A 163 4.75 39.48 5.65
CA ILE A 163 5.08 40.59 6.53
C ILE A 163 4.69 41.93 5.88
N GLU A 164 5.00 42.15 4.61
CA GLU A 164 4.61 43.36 3.88
C GLU A 164 3.08 43.53 3.84
N LYS A 165 2.34 42.45 3.58
CA LYS A 165 0.87 42.44 3.60
C LYS A 165 0.33 42.79 5.00
N LEU A 166 0.92 42.23 6.05
CA LEU A 166 0.55 42.56 7.43
C LEU A 166 0.86 44.04 7.76
N LYS A 167 2.00 44.57 7.33
CA LYS A 167 2.34 46.00 7.49
C LYS A 167 1.33 46.92 6.79
N LYS A 168 0.87 46.56 5.59
CA LYS A 168 -0.19 47.30 4.87
C LYS A 168 -1.55 47.25 5.58
N ILE A 169 -1.88 46.13 6.22
CA ILE A 169 -3.16 45.95 6.94
C ILE A 169 -3.16 46.68 8.28
N TYR A 170 -2.05 46.62 9.03
CA TYR A 170 -1.96 47.15 10.39
C TYR A 170 -1.32 48.54 10.50
N GLY A 171 -0.86 49.11 9.38
CA GLY A 171 -0.52 50.52 9.25
C GLY A 171 0.80 50.93 9.91
N GLU A 172 1.92 50.61 9.26
CA GLU A 172 3.20 51.31 9.51
C GLU A 172 3.43 52.51 8.56
N ASP A 173 2.45 52.88 7.72
CA ASP A 173 2.47 54.09 6.88
C ASP A 173 1.84 55.33 7.57
N LYS A 174 1.60 55.26 8.89
CA LYS A 174 1.17 56.41 9.71
C LYS A 174 2.27 56.83 10.69
N LYS A 175 3.37 57.36 10.16
CA LYS A 175 4.24 58.30 10.89
C LYS A 175 4.81 59.34 9.92
#